data_AF-A0A2M7NZ64-F1
#
_entry.id   AF-A0A2M7NZ64-F1
#
_cell.length_a   1.000
_cell.length_b   1.000
_cell.length_c   1.000
_cell.angle_alpha   90.00
_cell.angle_beta   90.00
_cell.angle_gamma   90.00
#
_symmetry.space_group_name_H-M   'P 1'
#
loop_
_entity.id
_entity.type
_entity.pdbx_description
1 polymer ?
#
loop_
_entity_poly.entity_id
_entity_poly.type
_entity_poly.pdbx_seq_one_letter_code
_entity_poly.pdbx_strand_id
1 'polypeptide(L)'
;MECKNRNHASRQAGVPFFIKIETSPFFLLVLCFAACSSVNHNVKQANSFVFQAGVEKYLIGETEDAYNLLKQAVKVDSGNDEMKRFFVKIISEMAVNEVINGNYKNAAALLE
;
A
#
# COMPACT_ATOMS: atom_id res chain seq x y z
N MET A 1 -4.53 19.61 -38.03
CA MET A 1 -4.23 18.85 -39.27
C MET A 1 -3.33 17.69 -38.88
N GLU A 2 -3.85 16.49 -39.00
CA GLU A 2 -3.24 15.23 -38.57
C GLU A 2 -2.17 14.70 -39.54
N CYS A 3 -1.44 13.68 -39.04
CA CYS A 3 -0.98 12.49 -39.77
C CYS A 3 0.28 12.58 -40.67
N LYS A 4 1.37 11.87 -40.31
CA LYS A 4 1.50 10.42 -40.56
C LYS A 4 2.88 9.85 -40.17
N ASN A 5 2.79 8.74 -39.43
CA ASN A 5 3.72 7.64 -39.32
C ASN A 5 4.05 7.02 -40.70
N ARG A 6 5.33 6.72 -41.01
CA ARG A 6 5.72 5.57 -41.85
C ARG A 6 7.08 5.01 -41.44
N ASN A 7 7.00 3.74 -41.07
CA ASN A 7 8.09 2.82 -40.77
C ASN A 7 8.97 2.44 -41.98
N HIS A 8 10.12 1.86 -41.61
CA HIS A 8 10.90 0.82 -42.29
C HIS A 8 11.75 1.22 -43.52
N ALA A 9 13.07 1.05 -43.41
CA ALA A 9 13.69 -0.23 -43.76
C ALA A 9 15.18 -0.29 -43.36
N SER A 10 15.51 -1.44 -42.80
CA SER A 10 16.79 -1.95 -42.32
C SER A 10 18.00 -1.76 -43.24
N ARG A 11 19.17 -1.52 -42.63
CA ARG A 11 20.41 -2.26 -42.95
C ARG A 11 21.15 -2.62 -41.67
N GLN A 12 21.17 -3.91 -41.38
CA GLN A 12 22.08 -4.55 -40.44
C GLN A 12 23.53 -4.39 -40.91
N ALA A 13 24.41 -4.01 -40.01
CA ALA A 13 25.82 -4.38 -40.04
C ALA A 13 26.22 -4.68 -38.58
N GLY A 14 26.82 -5.84 -38.38
CA GLY A 14 26.79 -6.58 -37.12
C GLY A 14 27.67 -6.03 -36.00
N VAL A 15 27.27 -6.33 -34.77
CA VAL A 15 28.00 -7.23 -33.87
C VAL A 15 26.96 -7.88 -32.96
N PRO A 16 26.81 -9.21 -32.90
CA PRO A 16 26.10 -9.82 -31.79
C PRO A 16 27.01 -9.68 -30.57
N PHE A 17 26.83 -8.63 -29.78
CA PHE A 17 27.33 -8.63 -28.41
C PHE A 17 26.52 -9.68 -27.65
N PHE A 18 26.94 -10.94 -27.75
CA PHE A 18 26.69 -11.92 -26.71
C PHE A 18 27.48 -11.45 -25.49
N ILE A 19 26.87 -10.56 -24.69
CA ILE A 19 27.30 -10.36 -23.32
C ILE A 19 26.98 -11.69 -22.64
N LYS A 20 27.99 -12.55 -22.54
CA LYS A 20 27.97 -13.69 -21.63
C LYS A 20 28.00 -13.08 -20.24
N ILE A 21 26.83 -12.72 -19.73
CA ILE A 21 26.68 -12.29 -18.35
C ILE A 21 26.98 -13.55 -17.55
N GLU A 22 28.21 -13.67 -17.04
CA GLU A 22 28.46 -14.52 -15.89
C GLU A 22 27.61 -13.92 -14.77
N THR A 23 26.40 -14.44 -14.61
CA THR A 23 25.49 -14.03 -13.55
C THR A 23 26.10 -14.53 -12.25
N SER A 24 27.02 -13.74 -11.71
CA SER A 24 27.46 -13.88 -10.34
C SER A 24 26.20 -13.91 -9.47
N PRO A 25 26.07 -14.84 -8.52
CA PRO A 25 24.92 -14.92 -7.64
C PRO A 25 24.67 -13.59 -6.91
N PHE A 26 25.70 -12.76 -6.74
CA PHE A 26 25.59 -11.40 -6.22
C PHE A 26 24.79 -10.45 -7.12
N PHE A 27 24.94 -10.53 -8.44
CA PHE A 27 24.19 -9.67 -9.38
C PHE A 27 22.70 -10.03 -9.41
N LEU A 28 22.39 -11.32 -9.33
CA LEU A 28 21.01 -11.79 -9.18
C LEU A 28 20.41 -11.36 -7.83
N LEU A 29 21.20 -11.42 -6.75
CA LEU A 29 20.83 -10.92 -5.44
C LEU A 29 20.48 -9.42 -5.48
N VAL A 30 21.35 -8.59 -6.08
CA VAL A 30 21.15 -7.14 -6.18
C VAL A 30 19.88 -6.79 -6.96
N LEU A 31 19.60 -7.49 -8.06
CA LEU A 31 18.35 -7.32 -8.80
C LEU A 31 17.12 -7.72 -7.97
N CYS A 32 17.19 -8.82 -7.22
CA CYS A 32 16.12 -9.23 -6.30
C CYS A 32 15.90 -8.21 -5.17
N PHE A 33 16.96 -7.63 -4.61
CA PHE A 33 16.86 -6.58 -3.59
C PHE A 33 16.28 -5.28 -4.15
N ALA A 34 16.67 -4.87 -5.36
CA ALA A 34 16.13 -3.70 -6.03
C ALA A 34 14.63 -3.88 -6.35
N ALA A 35 14.24 -5.07 -6.84
CA ALA A 35 12.84 -5.42 -7.09
C ALA A 35 12.01 -5.51 -5.80
N CYS A 36 12.54 -6.09 -4.72
CA CYS A 36 11.85 -6.12 -3.42
C CYS A 36 11.67 -4.72 -2.84
N SER A 37 12.67 -3.85 -2.99
CA SER A 37 12.62 -2.47 -2.47
C SER A 37 11.61 -1.61 -3.23
N SER A 38 11.53 -1.74 -4.56
CA SER A 38 10.55 -1.01 -5.36
C SER A 38 9.12 -1.47 -5.10
N VAL A 39 8.90 -2.78 -4.94
CA VAL A 39 7.60 -3.34 -4.55
C VAL A 39 7.20 -2.83 -3.16
N ASN A 40 8.10 -2.82 -2.19
CA ASN A 40 7.81 -2.32 -0.84
C ASN A 40 7.45 -0.82 -0.84
N HIS A 41 8.15 0.00 -1.64
CA HIS A 41 7.81 1.42 -1.80
C HIS A 41 6.41 1.61 -2.40
N ASN A 42 6.08 0.87 -3.45
CA ASN A 42 4.77 0.94 -4.11
C ASN A 42 3.63 0.48 -3.19
N VAL A 43 3.86 -0.54 -2.37
CA VAL A 43 2.87 -1.03 -1.38
C VAL A 43 2.64 0.02 -0.30
N LYS A 44 3.69 0.65 0.25
CA LYS A 44 3.54 1.72 1.25
C LYS A 44 2.81 2.94 0.68
N GLN A 45 3.10 3.30 -0.56
CA GLN A 45 2.41 4.40 -1.24
C GLN A 45 0.93 4.08 -1.47
N ALA A 46 0.60 2.88 -1.95
CA ALA A 46 -0.78 2.42 -2.08
C ALA A 46 -1.51 2.42 -0.72
N ASN A 47 -0.82 1.99 0.33
CA ASN A 47 -1.37 1.96 1.68
C ASN A 47 -1.71 3.35 2.23
N SER A 48 -0.92 4.37 1.87
CA SER A 48 -1.20 5.77 2.23
C SER A 48 -2.54 6.25 1.67
N PHE A 49 -2.93 5.82 0.46
CA PHE A 49 -4.23 6.17 -0.11
C PHE A 49 -5.38 5.47 0.60
N VAL A 50 -5.20 4.19 0.99
CA VAL A 50 -6.19 3.46 1.78
C VAL A 50 -6.40 4.12 3.14
N PHE A 51 -5.31 4.55 3.78
CA PHE A 51 -5.37 5.30 5.04
C PHE A 51 -6.14 6.62 4.87
N GLN A 52 -5.82 7.41 3.85
CA GLN A 52 -6.53 8.67 3.57
C GLN A 52 -8.02 8.46 3.30
N ALA A 53 -8.39 7.45 2.50
CA ALA A 53 -9.79 7.11 2.28
C ALA A 53 -10.50 6.72 3.59
N GLY A 54 -9.83 5.99 4.48
CA GLY A 54 -10.34 5.67 5.81
C GLY A 54 -10.57 6.92 6.68
N VAL A 55 -9.65 7.88 6.64
CA VAL A 55 -9.79 9.17 7.35
C VAL A 55 -10.99 9.97 6.79
N GLU A 56 -11.14 10.04 5.47
CA GLU A 56 -12.25 10.73 4.83
C GLU A 56 -13.61 10.13 5.22
N LYS A 57 -13.72 8.79 5.20
CA LYS A 57 -14.91 8.06 5.63
C LYS A 57 -15.27 8.37 7.09
N TYR A 58 -14.27 8.45 7.95
CA TYR A 58 -14.48 8.83 9.35
C TYR A 58 -14.99 10.28 9.49
N LEU A 59 -14.43 11.22 8.73
CA LEU A 59 -14.85 12.64 8.77
C LEU A 59 -16.30 12.85 8.32
N ILE A 60 -16.82 12.01 7.42
CA ILE A 60 -18.23 12.08 6.97
C ILE A 60 -19.19 11.23 7.83
N GLY A 61 -18.69 10.61 8.91
CA GLY A 61 -19.48 9.82 9.87
C GLY A 61 -19.69 8.35 9.48
N GLU A 62 -19.12 7.89 8.37
CA GLU A 62 -19.16 6.48 7.94
C GLU A 62 -18.14 5.65 8.73
N THR A 63 -18.42 5.49 10.02
CA THR A 63 -17.46 4.98 11.02
C THR A 63 -17.08 3.51 10.80
N GLU A 64 -18.01 2.67 10.32
CA GLU A 64 -17.74 1.25 10.04
C GLU A 64 -16.82 1.06 8.81
N ASP A 65 -17.07 1.81 7.73
CA ASP A 65 -16.22 1.80 6.53
C ASP A 65 -14.82 2.33 6.86
N ALA A 66 -14.75 3.42 7.64
CA ALA A 66 -13.50 3.96 8.12
C ALA A 66 -12.70 2.93 8.93
N TYR A 67 -13.36 2.23 9.86
CA TYR A 67 -12.72 1.19 10.66
C TYR A 67 -12.09 0.11 9.78
N ASN A 68 -12.82 -0.38 8.78
CA ASN A 68 -12.34 -1.45 7.89
C ASN A 68 -11.12 -1.00 7.07
N LEU A 69 -11.16 0.20 6.49
CA LEU A 69 -10.05 0.74 5.70
C LEU A 69 -8.81 1.00 6.56
N LEU A 70 -8.99 1.59 7.74
CA LEU A 70 -7.87 1.90 8.65
C LEU A 70 -7.26 0.63 9.25
N LYS A 71 -8.08 -0.38 9.56
CA LYS A 71 -7.61 -1.71 10.00
C LYS A 71 -6.73 -2.35 8.93
N GLN A 72 -7.15 -2.28 7.67
CA GLN A 72 -6.34 -2.76 6.56
C GLN A 72 -5.03 -1.96 6.44
N ALA A 73 -5.10 -0.63 6.57
CA ALA A 73 -3.94 0.22 6.44
C ALA A 73 -2.86 -0.07 7.50
N VAL A 74 -3.27 -0.23 8.76
CA VAL A 74 -2.35 -0.60 9.86
C VAL A 74 -1.79 -2.01 9.69
N LYS A 75 -2.56 -2.94 9.12
CA LYS A 75 -2.08 -4.31 8.85
C LYS A 75 -0.99 -4.34 7.78
N VAL A 76 -1.11 -3.51 6.75
CA VAL A 76 -0.15 -3.44 5.64
C VAL A 76 1.13 -2.71 6.06
N ASP A 77 1.03 -1.62 6.81
CA ASP A 77 2.20 -0.90 7.35
C ASP A 77 2.17 -0.85 8.88
N SER A 78 2.40 -2.01 9.48
CA SER A 78 2.44 -2.17 10.94
C SER A 78 3.64 -1.47 11.59
N GLY A 79 4.53 -0.85 10.81
CA GLY A 79 5.61 0.01 11.32
C GLY A 79 5.22 1.48 11.46
N ASN A 80 4.04 1.88 10.95
CA ASN A 80 3.62 3.27 10.93
C ASN A 80 2.87 3.67 12.21
N ASP A 81 3.58 4.32 13.14
CA ASP A 81 3.03 4.73 14.43
C ASP A 81 1.98 5.84 14.35
N GLU A 82 1.96 6.62 13.28
CA GLU A 82 0.91 7.62 13.05
C GLU A 82 -0.40 6.92 12.70
N MET A 83 -0.36 5.98 11.75
CA MET A 83 -1.55 5.20 11.36
C MET A 83 -2.12 4.42 12.54
N LYS A 84 -1.24 3.79 13.34
CA LYS A 84 -1.68 3.09 14.57
C LYS A 84 -2.35 4.03 15.56
N ARG A 85 -1.75 5.19 15.84
CA ARG A 85 -2.32 6.15 16.79
C ARG A 85 -3.70 6.63 16.34
N PHE A 86 -3.85 6.92 15.05
CA PHE A 86 -5.14 7.32 14.50
C PHE A 86 -6.17 6.17 14.58
N PHE A 87 -5.78 4.95 14.24
CA PHE A 87 -6.64 3.79 14.35
C PHE A 87 -7.09 3.50 15.78
N VAL A 88 -6.18 3.57 16.76
CA VAL A 88 -6.51 3.41 18.18
C VAL A 88 -7.48 4.48 18.67
N LYS A 89 -7.32 5.73 18.22
CA LYS A 89 -8.26 6.81 18.54
C LYS A 89 -9.69 6.45 18.10
N ILE A 90 -9.84 5.99 16.86
CA ILE A 90 -11.17 5.62 16.31
C ILE A 90 -11.76 4.42 17.04
N ILE A 91 -10.97 3.38 17.30
CA ILE A 91 -11.41 2.23 18.10
C ILE A 91 -11.91 2.68 19.47
N SER A 92 -11.19 3.59 20.13
CA SER A 92 -11.55 4.07 21.46
C SER A 92 -12.89 4.82 21.43
N GLU A 93 -13.12 5.67 20.42
CA GLU A 93 -14.38 6.37 20.25
C GLU A 93 -15.55 5.42 19.95
N MET A 94 -15.34 4.42 19.09
CA MET A 94 -16.33 3.38 18.82
C MET A 94 -16.68 2.58 20.07
N ALA A 95 -15.66 2.18 20.86
CA ALA A 95 -15.86 1.45 22.11
C ALA A 95 -16.65 2.29 23.12
N VAL A 96 -16.36 3.60 23.25
CA VAL A 96 -17.14 4.52 24.10
C VAL A 96 -18.59 4.61 23.62
N ASN A 97 -18.83 4.70 22.32
CA ASN A 97 -20.18 4.72 21.77
C ASN A 97 -20.95 3.42 22.09
N GLU A 98 -20.31 2.26 21.93
CA GLU A 98 -20.91 0.97 22.33
C GLU A 98 -21.21 0.92 23.84
N VAL A 99 -20.35 1.46 24.69
CA VAL A 99 -20.59 1.56 26.15
C VAL A 99 -21.80 2.46 26.44
N ILE A 100 -21.89 3.62 25.80
CA ILE A 100 -23.04 4.55 25.96
C ILE A 100 -24.35 3.86 25.55
N ASN A 101 -24.31 3.03 24.51
CA ASN A 101 -25.45 2.25 24.04
C ASN A 101 -25.74 0.98 24.87
N GLY A 102 -24.95 0.71 25.91
CA GLY A 102 -25.10 -0.46 26.77
C GLY A 102 -24.57 -1.78 26.17
N ASN A 103 -23.89 -1.72 25.03
CA ASN A 103 -23.34 -2.87 24.31
C ASN A 103 -21.92 -3.22 24.80
N TYR A 104 -21.77 -3.53 26.09
CA TYR A 104 -20.45 -3.78 26.69
C TYR A 104 -19.65 -4.90 26.02
N LYS A 105 -20.32 -5.91 25.46
CA LYS A 105 -19.67 -7.02 24.73
C LYS A 105 -18.99 -6.54 23.45
N ASN A 106 -19.65 -5.66 22.70
CA ASN A 106 -19.09 -5.10 21.46
C ASN A 106 -17.94 -4.14 21.79
N ALA A 107 -18.10 -3.32 22.82
CA ALA A 107 -17.04 -2.42 23.29
C ALA A 107 -15.78 -3.19 23.69
N ALA A 108 -15.93 -4.31 24.42
CA ALA A 108 -14.80 -5.17 24.77
C ALA A 108 -14.16 -5.80 23.53
N ALA A 109 -14.95 -6.34 22.61
CA ALA A 109 -14.45 -6.94 21.37
C ALA A 109 -13.69 -5.97 20.46
N LEU A 110 -13.96 -4.66 20.55
CA LEU A 110 -13.22 -3.63 19.82
C LEU A 110 -11.82 -3.35 20.41
N LEU A 111 -11.63 -3.65 21.70
CA LEU A 111 -10.40 -3.35 22.46
C LEU A 111 -9.50 -4.57 22.70
N GLU A 112 -9.96 -5.77 22.36
CA GLU A 112 -9.20 -7.04 22.39
C GLU A 112 -8.21 -7.17 21.22
#